data_AF-X0T7L6-F1
#
_entry.id   AF-X0T7L6-F1
#
_cell.length_a   1.000
_cell.length_b   1.000
_cell.length_c   1.000
_cell.angle_alpha   90.00
_cell.angle_beta   90.00
_cell.angle_gamma   90.00
#
_symmetry.space_group_name_H-M   'P 1'
#
loop_
_entity.id
_entity.type
_entity.pdbx_description
1 polymer ?
#
loop_
_entity_poly.entity_id
_entity_poly.type
_entity_poly.pdbx_seq_one_letter_code
_entity_poly.pdbx_strand_id
1 'polypeptide(L)'
;MARGKKTCPKCNTVNGARTHNCKSCNTEFVAKVVEIRDKKKKKKEKLIEKIDPKIQALLDSLPDCSEIEEEKKKTSPKEHAKRVLSYGKKTASFLLRMAQSEGYWKHVDWKVVEAGL
;
A
#
# COMPACT_ATOMS: atom_id res chain seq x y z
N MET A 1 -8.50 2.36 -36.09
CA MET A 1 -7.29 2.82 -35.38
C MET A 1 -6.64 1.64 -34.67
N ALA A 2 -5.38 1.32 -34.96
CA ALA A 2 -4.66 0.28 -34.25
C ALA A 2 -4.42 0.69 -32.79
N ARG A 3 -4.61 -0.23 -31.84
CA ARG A 3 -4.42 0.03 -30.40
C ARG A 3 -3.01 0.60 -30.16
N GLY A 4 -2.92 1.66 -29.34
CA GLY A 4 -1.63 2.23 -28.94
C GLY A 4 -1.03 3.29 -29.88
N LYS A 5 -1.79 3.83 -30.84
CA LYS A 5 -1.37 4.97 -31.68
C LYS A 5 -2.26 6.19 -31.45
N LYS A 6 -1.70 7.39 -31.62
CA LYS A 6 -2.42 8.68 -31.58
C LYS A 6 -2.02 9.56 -32.76
N THR A 7 -2.95 10.38 -33.24
CA THR A 7 -2.71 11.26 -34.39
C THR A 7 -2.39 12.67 -33.90
N CYS A 8 -1.38 13.32 -34.47
CA CYS A 8 -1.06 14.72 -34.16
C CYS A 8 -2.16 15.66 -34.68
N PRO A 9 -2.70 16.57 -33.87
CA PRO A 9 -3.76 17.49 -34.32
C PRO A 9 -3.27 18.57 -35.29
N LYS A 10 -1.95 18.83 -35.39
CA LYS A 10 -1.40 19.86 -36.28
C LYS A 10 -1.00 19.32 -37.65
N CYS A 11 -0.31 18.19 -37.69
CA CYS A 11 0.26 17.64 -38.93
C CYS A 11 -0.29 16.27 -39.32
N ASN A 12 -1.32 15.78 -38.62
CA ASN A 12 -1.97 14.48 -38.85
C ASN A 12 -1.04 13.25 -38.88
N THR A 13 0.20 13.39 -38.42
CA THR A 13 1.13 12.26 -38.32
C THR A 13 0.70 11.30 -37.22
N VAL A 14 0.77 10.01 -37.51
CA VAL A 14 0.51 8.93 -36.56
C VAL A 14 1.73 8.71 -35.66
N ASN A 15 1.54 8.86 -34.36
CA ASN A 15 2.56 8.70 -33.33
C ASN A 15 2.19 7.57 -32.35
N GLY A 16 3.16 7.08 -31.59
CA GLY A 16 2.90 6.08 -30.54
C GLY A 16 2.19 6.71 -29.33
N ALA A 17 1.34 5.96 -28.62
CA ALA A 17 0.54 6.48 -27.51
C ALA A 17 1.37 7.18 -26.41
N ARG A 18 2.58 6.66 -26.12
CA ARG A 18 3.49 7.18 -25.08
C ARG A 18 4.38 8.36 -25.52
N THR A 19 4.35 8.78 -26.79
CA THR A 19 5.18 9.90 -27.24
C THR A 19 4.68 11.22 -26.65
N HIS A 20 5.54 12.02 -26.02
CA HIS A 20 5.14 13.31 -25.45
C HIS A 20 5.01 14.41 -26.52
N ASN A 21 5.81 14.32 -27.58
CA ASN A 21 5.82 15.26 -28.70
C ASN A 21 5.61 14.52 -30.03
N CYS A 22 5.01 15.19 -31.00
CA CYS A 22 4.87 14.67 -32.36
C CYS A 22 6.25 14.58 -33.03
N LYS A 23 6.58 13.42 -33.62
CA LYS A 23 7.86 13.20 -34.29
C LYS A 23 8.11 14.14 -35.49
N SER A 24 7.07 14.58 -36.18
CA SER A 24 7.21 15.43 -37.38
C SER A 24 7.24 16.94 -37.08
N CYS A 25 6.31 17.46 -36.27
CA CYS A 25 6.16 18.90 -36.03
C CYS A 25 6.49 19.33 -34.59
N ASN A 26 7.05 18.42 -33.79
CA ASN A 26 7.42 18.60 -32.37
C ASN A 26 6.31 19.11 -31.44
N THR A 27 5.05 19.12 -31.89
CA THR A 27 3.92 19.60 -31.09
C THR A 27 3.67 18.67 -29.92
N GLU A 28 3.54 19.25 -28.73
CA GLU A 28 3.30 18.54 -27.48
C GLU A 28 1.87 17.95 -27.42
N PHE A 29 1.77 16.72 -26.93
CA PHE A 29 0.50 16.07 -26.65
C PHE A 29 0.07 16.37 -25.21
N VAL A 30 -0.92 17.26 -25.05
CA VAL A 30 -1.45 17.62 -23.73
C VAL A 30 -2.07 16.39 -23.07
N ALA A 31 -1.43 15.88 -22.01
CA ALA A 31 -2.05 14.91 -21.12
C ALA A 31 -3.01 15.67 -20.19
N LYS A 32 -4.31 15.42 -20.31
CA LYS A 32 -5.26 15.89 -19.30
C LYS A 32 -4.92 15.21 -17.98
N VAL A 33 -4.26 15.92 -17.08
CA VAL A 33 -4.12 15.51 -15.68
C VAL A 33 -5.51 15.60 -15.07
N VAL A 34 -6.23 14.48 -15.03
CA VAL A 34 -7.47 14.41 -14.27
C VAL A 34 -7.06 14.19 -12.83
N GLU A 35 -7.29 15.18 -11.98
CA GLU A 35 -7.03 15.09 -10.55
C GLU A 35 -7.66 13.81 -9.99
N ILE A 36 -6.82 12.90 -9.50
CA ILE A 36 -7.22 11.54 -9.10
C ILE A 36 -8.05 11.56 -7.80
N ARG A 37 -8.13 12.70 -7.12
CA ARG A 37 -8.73 12.83 -5.78
C ARG A 37 -10.23 12.53 -5.78
N ASP A 38 -10.98 12.93 -6.79
CA ASP A 38 -12.45 12.76 -6.79
C ASP A 38 -12.93 11.40 -7.31
N LYS A 39 -12.11 10.70 -8.10
CA LYS A 39 -12.49 9.39 -8.69
C LYS A 39 -12.42 8.23 -7.71
N LYS A 40 -11.59 8.31 -6.66
CA LYS A 40 -11.48 7.26 -5.65
C LYS A 40 -12.71 7.19 -4.73
N LYS A 41 -13.31 8.33 -4.35
CA LYS A 41 -14.54 8.36 -3.55
C LYS A 41 -15.72 7.73 -4.29
N LYS A 42 -15.97 8.18 -5.53
CA LYS A 42 -17.07 7.67 -6.37
C LYS A 42 -16.98 6.17 -6.69
N LYS A 43 -15.77 5.59 -6.73
CA LYS A 43 -15.59 4.16 -7.01
C LYS A 43 -15.83 3.28 -5.77
N LYS A 44 -15.56 3.78 -4.56
CA LYS A 44 -15.91 3.09 -3.30
C LYS A 44 -17.42 3.08 -3.09
N GLU A 45 -18.10 4.21 -3.29
CA GLU A 45 -19.55 4.33 -3.14
C GLU A 45 -20.32 3.37 -4.07
N LYS A 46 -19.95 3.31 -5.35
CA LYS A 46 -20.57 2.37 -6.32
C LYS A 46 -20.26 0.89 -6.09
N LEU A 47 -19.25 0.57 -5.29
CA LEU A 47 -18.91 -0.83 -4.97
C LEU A 47 -19.77 -1.35 -3.82
N ILE A 48 -20.11 -0.47 -2.86
CA ILE A 48 -20.98 -0.78 -1.72
C ILE A 48 -22.41 -1.05 -2.19
N GLU A 49 -22.90 -0.32 -3.19
CA GLU A 49 -24.24 -0.55 -3.81
C GLU A 49 -24.37 -1.91 -4.52
N LYS A 50 -23.27 -2.62 -4.78
CA LYS A 50 -23.25 -3.88 -5.55
C LYS A 50 -22.88 -5.11 -4.72
N ILE A 51 -22.88 -4.99 -3.39
CA ILE A 51 -22.64 -6.14 -2.53
C ILE A 51 -23.85 -7.07 -2.62
N ASP A 52 -23.61 -8.34 -2.92
CA ASP A 52 -24.65 -9.37 -2.95
C ASP A 52 -25.31 -9.45 -1.56
N PRO A 53 -26.66 -9.52 -1.47
CA PRO A 53 -27.36 -9.56 -0.19
C PRO A 53 -26.89 -10.70 0.74
N LYS A 54 -26.39 -11.82 0.19
CA LYS A 54 -25.80 -12.90 1.01
C LYS A 54 -24.46 -12.49 1.62
N ILE A 55 -23.64 -11.73 0.89
CA ILE A 55 -22.36 -11.22 1.39
C ILE A 55 -22.63 -10.16 2.46
N GLN A 56 -23.65 -9.31 2.27
CA GLN A 56 -24.03 -8.33 3.28
C GLN A 56 -24.52 -9.00 4.56
N ALA A 57 -25.40 -10.01 4.46
CA ALA A 57 -25.85 -10.77 5.62
C ALA A 57 -24.71 -11.48 6.38
N LEU A 58 -23.69 -11.95 5.67
CA LEU A 58 -22.48 -12.50 6.28
C LEU A 58 -21.66 -11.43 7.01
N LEU A 59 -21.48 -10.25 6.40
CA LEU A 59 -20.79 -9.12 7.02
C LEU A 59 -21.50 -8.66 8.29
N ASP A 60 -22.82 -8.59 8.26
CA ASP A 60 -23.64 -8.17 9.41
C ASP A 60 -23.66 -9.23 10.53
N SER A 61 -23.37 -10.49 10.20
CA SER A 61 -23.24 -11.59 11.18
C SER A 61 -21.87 -11.67 11.84
N LEU A 62 -20.88 -10.93 11.32
CA LEU A 62 -19.55 -10.88 11.93
C LEU A 62 -19.58 -9.96 13.16
N PRO A 63 -18.89 -10.33 14.25
CA PRO A 63 -18.72 -9.45 15.39
C PRO A 63 -18.04 -8.14 14.93
N ASP A 64 -18.45 -7.02 15.51
CA ASP A 64 -17.92 -5.71 15.16
C ASP A 64 -16.42 -5.66 15.52
N CYS A 65 -15.57 -5.74 14.50
CA CYS A 65 -14.12 -5.74 14.65
C CYS A 65 -13.56 -4.40 15.15
N SER A 66 -14.39 -3.36 15.31
CA SER A 66 -13.95 -2.07 15.85
C SER A 66 -13.45 -2.16 17.30
N GLU A 67 -13.88 -3.16 18.06
CA GLU A 67 -13.36 -3.44 19.40
C GLU A 67 -11.93 -4.04 19.38
N ILE A 68 -11.52 -4.63 18.26
CA ILE A 68 -10.19 -5.24 18.08
C ILE A 68 -9.11 -4.17 17.82
N GLU A 69 -9.51 -2.96 17.41
CA GLU A 69 -8.57 -1.86 17.15
C GLU A 69 -8.06 -1.21 18.44
N GLU A 70 -8.78 -1.31 19.56
CA GLU A 70 -8.41 -0.65 20.81
C GLU A 70 -7.38 -1.42 21.65
N GLU A 71 -7.29 -2.75 21.55
CA GLU A 71 -6.28 -3.54 22.29
C GLU A 71 -4.87 -3.50 21.66
N LYS A 72 -4.74 -3.00 20.42
CA LYS A 72 -3.43 -2.75 19.80
C LYS A 72 -2.76 -1.46 20.34
N LYS A 73 -3.28 -0.91 21.44
CA LYS A 73 -2.66 0.19 22.19
C LYS A 73 -1.33 -0.28 22.79
N LYS A 74 -0.26 -0.04 22.02
CA LYS A 74 1.12 0.19 22.47
C LYS A 74 1.68 -0.90 23.38
N THR A 75 2.02 -2.06 22.81
CA THR A 75 2.98 -2.94 23.48
C THR A 75 4.22 -2.12 23.82
N SER A 76 4.58 -2.08 25.10
CA SER A 76 5.77 -1.36 25.52
C SER A 76 7.01 -1.94 24.82
N PRO A 77 8.06 -1.15 24.58
CA PRO A 77 9.27 -1.67 23.94
C PRO A 77 9.86 -2.91 24.63
N LYS A 78 9.67 -3.00 25.96
CA LYS A 78 10.07 -4.15 26.78
C LYS A 78 9.18 -5.37 26.59
N GLU A 79 7.87 -5.21 26.49
CA GLU A 79 6.96 -6.32 26.19
C GLU A 79 7.19 -6.86 24.78
N HIS A 80 7.47 -5.97 23.82
CA HIS A 80 7.83 -6.39 22.49
C HIS A 80 9.17 -7.15 22.49
N ALA A 81 10.17 -6.71 23.26
CA ALA A 81 11.42 -7.46 23.44
C ALA A 81 11.19 -8.86 24.02
N LYS A 82 10.31 -9.01 25.03
CA LYS A 82 9.91 -10.33 25.56
C LYS A 82 9.23 -11.21 24.51
N ARG A 83 8.40 -10.62 23.64
CA ARG A 83 7.79 -11.33 22.52
C ARG A 83 8.83 -11.80 21.50
N VAL A 84 9.85 -10.98 21.20
CA VAL A 84 10.96 -11.40 20.34
C VAL A 84 11.68 -12.61 20.92
N LEU A 85 11.95 -12.60 22.23
CA LEU A 85 12.57 -13.74 22.92
C LEU A 85 11.69 -15.01 22.89
N SER A 86 10.36 -14.87 22.91
CA SER A 86 9.44 -16.02 22.81
C SER A 86 9.51 -16.77 21.47
N TYR A 87 10.07 -16.17 20.41
CA TYR A 87 10.28 -16.83 19.12
C TYR A 87 11.45 -17.83 19.13
N GLY A 88 12.17 -17.93 20.24
CA GLY A 88 13.32 -18.81 20.43
C GLY A 88 14.65 -18.16 20.08
N LYS A 89 15.73 -18.69 20.67
CA LYS A 89 17.07 -18.08 20.63
C LYS A 89 17.59 -17.80 19.24
N LYS A 90 17.50 -18.77 18.32
CA LYS A 90 17.99 -18.63 16.93
C LYS A 90 17.30 -17.47 16.21
N THR A 91 15.98 -17.37 16.35
CA THR A 91 15.17 -16.33 15.71
C THR A 91 15.46 -14.95 16.32
N ALA A 92 15.53 -14.88 17.65
CA ALA A 92 15.85 -13.63 18.35
C ALA A 92 17.27 -13.12 18.02
N SER A 93 18.27 -14.00 17.91
CA SER A 93 19.63 -13.61 17.49
C SER A 93 19.67 -13.09 16.05
N PHE A 94 18.93 -13.72 15.14
CA PHE A 94 18.81 -13.25 13.75
C PHE A 94 18.17 -11.85 13.68
N LEU A 95 17.08 -11.64 14.42
CA LEU A 95 16.38 -10.36 14.47
C LEU A 95 17.24 -9.24 15.10
N LEU A 96 18.02 -9.56 16.14
CA LEU A 96 18.98 -8.61 16.72
C LEU A 96 20.03 -8.18 15.69
N ARG A 97 20.57 -9.13 14.91
CA ARG A 97 21.55 -8.82 13.85
C ARG A 97 20.96 -7.92 12.77
N MET A 98 19.73 -8.20 12.33
CA MET A 98 19.00 -7.37 11.36
C MET A 98 18.76 -5.95 11.90
N ALA A 99 18.40 -5.82 13.18
CA ALA A 99 18.17 -4.52 13.81
C ALA A 99 19.45 -3.68 13.88
N GLN A 100 20.59 -4.31 14.17
CA GLN A 100 21.90 -3.65 14.21
C GLN A 100 22.38 -3.19 12.82
N SER A 101 22.11 -3.95 11.75
CA SER A 101 22.56 -3.61 10.40
C SER A 101 21.68 -2.59 9.68
N GLU A 102 20.36 -2.68 9.85
CA GLU A 102 19.40 -1.93 9.03
C GLU A 102 18.60 -0.89 9.82
N GLY A 103 18.76 -0.83 11.15
CA GLY A 103 18.08 0.15 12.01
C GLY A 103 16.56 -0.03 12.07
N TYR A 104 16.06 -1.24 11.76
CA TYR A 104 14.64 -1.57 11.83
C TYR A 104 14.15 -1.70 13.28
N TRP A 105 12.84 -1.51 13.47
CA TRP A 105 12.13 -1.78 14.72
C TRP A 105 12.65 -0.99 15.93
N LYS A 106 12.72 0.34 15.77
CA LYS A 106 13.10 1.30 16.84
C LYS A 106 12.20 1.26 18.09
N HIS A 107 11.05 0.60 17.98
CA HIS A 107 10.08 0.46 19.06
C HIS A 107 10.29 -0.81 19.90
N VAL A 108 11.37 -1.58 19.65
CA VAL A 108 11.79 -2.75 20.45
C VAL A 108 13.00 -2.36 21.29
N ASP A 109 12.99 -2.75 22.57
CA ASP A 109 14.16 -2.58 23.44
C ASP A 109 15.18 -3.71 23.21
N TRP A 110 16.06 -3.52 22.24
CA TRP A 110 17.06 -4.52 21.84
C TRP A 110 18.07 -4.85 22.93
N LYS A 111 18.28 -3.98 23.93
CA LYS A 111 19.14 -4.29 25.09
C LYS A 111 18.57 -5.43 25.93
N VAL A 112 17.23 -5.47 26.06
CA VAL A 112 16.53 -6.54 26.77
C VAL A 112 16.60 -7.85 25.98
N VAL A 113 16.52 -7.78 24.64
CA VAL A 113 16.68 -8.96 23.78
C VAL A 113 18.10 -9.51 23.87
N GLU A 114 19.11 -8.64 23.82
CA GLU A 114 20.52 -9.03 23.92
C GLU A 114 20.85 -9.67 25.28
N ALA A 115 20.31 -9.15 26.39
CA ALA A 115 20.49 -9.74 27.71
C ALA A 115 19.78 -11.09 27.91
N GLY A 116 18.78 -11.41 27.08
CA GLY A 116 17.95 -12.62 27.18
C GLY A 116 18.32 -13.75 26.22
N LEU A 117 19.27 -13.53 25.30
CA LEU A 117 19.77 -14.53 24.35
C LEU A 117 20.81 -15.46 25.00
#